data_AF-A0A166YTS4-F1
#
_entry.id   AF-A0A166YTS4-F1
#
_cell.length_a   1.000
_cell.length_b   1.000
_cell.length_c   1.000
_cell.angle_alpha   90.00
_cell.angle_beta   90.00
_cell.angle_gamma   90.00
#
_symmetry.space_group_name_H-M   'P 1'
#
loop_
_entity.id
_entity.type
_entity.pdbx_description
1 polymer ?
#
loop_
_entity_poly.entity_id
_entity_poly.type
_entity_poly.pdbx_seq_one_letter_code
_entity_poly.pdbx_strand_id
1 'polypeptide(L)'
;LPGKLALDDHPNPEPTSPFPSDSITTTTTMASRRPQFNQQVQVDTTPLPDDIPKVKEIGASSAPLLSASYFIGARCREYNDDFMQCKTDSAGRGEFDCLKEGRRVTRCASSVLKDINTHCLEQFKAHWTCIENRNHQLYQCRQPEWKLNKCVFENLKLEKHIPDQRPGVTPVELRPHMIYADQAINTLEGKPFIPPSKAEGSKQAS
;
A
#
# COMPACT_ATOMS: atom_id res chain seq x y z
N LEU A 1 29.61 22.05 67.91
CA LEU A 1 30.42 23.09 67.21
C LEU A 1 31.60 22.39 66.54
N PRO A 2 31.96 22.75 65.31
CA PRO A 2 31.38 22.14 64.10
C PRO A 2 32.44 21.53 63.16
N GLY A 3 32.00 20.75 62.17
CA GLY A 3 32.87 20.28 61.09
C GLY A 3 32.10 19.46 60.05
N LYS A 4 31.20 20.12 59.32
CA LYS A 4 30.41 19.57 58.22
C LYS A 4 31.31 19.55 56.97
N LEU A 5 31.69 18.37 56.47
CA LEU A 5 32.33 18.21 55.16
C LEU A 5 31.31 17.60 54.21
N ALA A 6 30.80 18.45 53.33
CA ALA A 6 30.15 18.05 52.09
C ALA A 6 31.21 17.45 51.17
N LEU A 7 30.90 16.32 50.54
CA LEU A 7 31.60 15.88 49.34
C LEU A 7 30.53 15.63 48.28
N ASP A 8 30.58 16.49 47.28
CA ASP A 8 29.65 16.59 46.17
C ASP A 8 29.74 15.38 45.24
N ASP A 9 28.58 14.78 44.93
CA ASP A 9 28.39 13.82 43.84
C ASP A 9 28.57 14.52 42.49
N HIS A 10 29.72 14.30 41.84
CA HIS A 10 29.94 14.71 40.46
C HIS A 10 29.22 13.74 39.49
N PRO A 11 28.36 14.24 38.59
CA PRO A 11 27.77 13.41 37.53
C PRO A 11 28.79 13.09 36.42
N ASN A 12 28.76 11.82 36.01
CA ASN A 12 29.57 11.21 34.94
C ASN A 12 29.42 11.96 33.59
N PRO A 13 30.49 12.12 32.78
CA PRO A 13 30.46 12.87 31.54
C PRO A 13 29.78 12.13 30.37
N GLU A 14 29.02 12.87 29.56
CA GLU A 14 28.40 12.41 28.31
C GLU A 14 29.44 12.01 27.24
N PRO A 15 29.15 11.00 26.39
CA PRO A 15 30.02 10.63 25.29
C PRO A 15 29.92 11.63 24.14
N THR A 16 31.03 12.32 23.87
CA THR A 16 31.21 13.20 22.71
C THR A 16 31.29 12.39 21.41
N SER A 17 30.30 12.56 20.53
CA SER A 17 30.35 12.02 19.16
C SER A 17 31.24 12.91 18.26
N PRO A 18 32.14 12.35 17.44
CA PRO A 18 33.03 13.11 16.57
C PRO A 18 32.41 13.22 15.18
N PHE A 19 31.52 14.19 14.95
CA PHE A 19 31.14 14.54 13.58
C PHE A 19 31.17 16.06 13.38
N PRO A 20 31.91 16.55 12.37
CA PRO A 20 32.12 17.97 12.15
C PRO A 20 30.83 18.66 11.73
N SER A 21 30.64 19.85 12.27
CA SER A 21 29.56 20.79 11.97
C SER A 21 29.73 21.39 10.57
N ASP A 22 29.28 20.67 9.55
CA ASP A 22 29.14 21.24 8.22
C ASP A 22 27.84 22.04 8.12
N SER A 23 28.03 23.35 7.98
CA SER A 23 27.02 24.36 7.73
C SER A 23 26.49 24.21 6.29
N ILE A 24 25.54 23.30 6.08
CA ILE A 24 24.79 23.19 4.83
C ILE A 24 23.53 24.03 4.97
N THR A 25 23.51 25.17 4.25
CA THR A 25 22.33 26.00 4.00
C THR A 25 21.20 25.12 3.46
N THR A 26 20.32 24.68 4.35
CA THR A 26 19.20 23.81 4.00
C THR A 26 18.06 24.70 3.50
N THR A 27 17.89 24.78 2.19
CA THR A 27 16.58 25.09 1.60
C THR A 27 15.58 24.12 2.20
N THR A 28 14.79 24.59 3.16
CA THR A 28 13.84 23.79 3.91
C THR A 28 12.66 23.45 2.99
N THR A 29 12.71 22.28 2.37
CA THR A 29 11.52 21.64 1.80
C THR A 29 10.57 21.32 2.96
N MET A 30 9.40 21.97 3.02
CA MET A 30 8.42 21.86 4.12
C MET A 30 7.84 20.45 4.34
N ALA A 31 8.20 19.47 3.52
CA ALA A 31 7.62 18.12 3.51
C ALA A 31 8.33 17.10 4.42
N SER A 32 9.41 17.47 5.12
CA SER A 32 10.16 16.53 5.97
C SER A 32 10.45 17.09 7.36
N ARG A 33 9.39 17.26 8.17
CA ARG A 33 9.54 17.53 9.61
C ARG A 33 9.86 16.22 10.34
N ARG A 34 10.91 16.20 11.18
CA ARG A 34 11.18 15.07 12.08
C ARG A 34 10.03 14.95 13.09
N PRO A 35 9.40 13.78 13.26
CA PRO A 35 8.31 13.63 14.21
C PRO A 35 8.84 13.84 15.63
N GLN A 36 8.30 14.84 16.33
CA GLN A 36 8.51 15.03 17.77
C GLN A 36 7.36 14.31 18.48
N PHE A 37 7.67 13.29 19.29
CA PHE A 37 6.69 12.39 19.91
C PHE A 37 5.94 12.98 21.13
N ASN A 38 5.74 14.29 21.17
CA ASN A 38 4.80 14.90 22.12
C ASN A 38 3.45 15.06 21.43
N GLN A 39 2.76 13.95 21.19
CA GLN A 39 1.53 13.91 20.39
C GLN A 39 0.31 13.82 21.31
N GLN A 40 -0.40 14.94 21.48
CA GLN A 40 -1.78 14.92 21.98
C GLN A 40 -2.71 14.65 20.79
N VAL A 41 -3.61 13.68 20.91
CA VAL A 41 -4.58 13.34 19.86
C VAL A 41 -5.66 14.43 19.83
N GLN A 42 -5.55 15.36 18.88
CA GLN A 42 -6.58 16.37 18.64
C GLN A 42 -7.52 15.88 17.53
N VAL A 43 -8.79 15.66 17.88
CA VAL A 43 -9.83 15.28 16.94
C VAL A 43 -10.70 16.49 16.66
N ASP A 44 -10.79 16.89 15.39
CA ASP A 44 -11.73 17.90 14.94
C ASP A 44 -13.10 17.25 14.68
N THR A 45 -14.16 17.83 15.24
CA THR A 45 -15.54 17.34 15.12
C THR A 45 -16.37 18.16 14.13
N THR A 46 -15.75 19.11 13.43
CA THR A 46 -16.43 19.93 12.42
C THR A 46 -17.00 19.06 11.29
N PRO A 47 -18.31 19.15 11.01
CA PRO A 47 -18.90 18.41 9.91
C PRO A 47 -18.48 19.03 8.57
N LEU A 48 -18.49 18.20 7.52
CA LEU A 48 -18.25 18.65 6.16
C LEU A 48 -19.34 19.65 5.72
N PRO A 49 -19.00 20.75 5.01
CA PRO A 49 -19.99 21.70 4.48
C PRO A 49 -21.07 21.03 3.61
N ASP A 50 -22.30 21.54 3.70
CA ASP A 50 -23.48 20.95 3.03
C ASP A 50 -23.39 20.96 1.49
N ASP A 51 -22.61 21.90 0.92
CA ASP A 51 -22.38 21.98 -0.53
C ASP A 51 -21.64 20.76 -1.09
N ILE A 52 -20.93 20.00 -0.24
CA ILE A 52 -20.14 18.84 -0.64
C ILE A 52 -20.91 17.55 -0.34
N PRO A 53 -21.33 16.79 -1.36
CA PRO A 53 -22.05 15.54 -1.14
C PRO A 53 -21.21 14.52 -0.37
N LYS A 54 -21.78 13.93 0.67
CA LYS A 54 -21.17 12.88 1.47
C LYS A 54 -20.93 11.62 0.63
N VAL A 55 -19.80 10.95 0.87
CA VAL A 55 -19.44 9.68 0.23
C VAL A 55 -19.26 8.59 1.27
N LYS A 56 -19.63 7.36 0.90
CA LYS A 56 -19.34 6.19 1.71
C LYS A 56 -17.85 5.87 1.58
N GLU A 57 -17.14 5.96 2.70
CA GLU A 57 -15.73 5.60 2.77
C GLU A 57 -15.50 4.10 2.55
N ILE A 58 -14.27 3.76 2.16
CA ILE A 58 -13.87 2.39 1.78
C ILE A 58 -14.00 1.41 2.94
N GLY A 59 -13.63 1.83 4.15
CA GLY A 59 -13.76 1.03 5.37
C GLY A 59 -12.92 -0.27 5.41
N ALA A 60 -11.89 -0.39 4.57
CA ALA A 60 -10.98 -1.54 4.54
C ALA A 60 -9.66 -1.21 5.26
N SER A 61 -9.08 -2.20 5.95
CA SER A 61 -7.73 -2.09 6.52
C SER A 61 -6.63 -2.23 5.45
N SER A 62 -5.37 -2.03 5.86
CA SER A 62 -4.20 -2.05 4.97
C SER A 62 -4.04 -3.37 4.20
N ALA A 63 -4.10 -4.54 4.85
CA ALA A 63 -3.96 -5.82 4.17
C ALA A 63 -5.02 -6.15 3.10
N PRO A 64 -6.34 -6.03 3.35
CA PRO A 64 -7.35 -6.26 2.31
C PRO A 64 -7.24 -5.25 1.17
N LEU A 65 -6.89 -3.99 1.46
CA LEU A 65 -6.67 -2.98 0.42
C LEU A 65 -5.44 -3.31 -0.43
N LEU A 66 -4.35 -3.78 0.19
CA LEU A 66 -3.16 -4.24 -0.51
C LEU A 66 -3.44 -5.49 -1.37
N SER A 67 -4.20 -6.44 -0.85
CA SER A 67 -4.66 -7.64 -1.55
C SER A 67 -5.48 -7.30 -2.81
N ALA A 68 -6.37 -6.30 -2.71
CA ALA A 68 -7.23 -5.87 -3.81
C ALA A 68 -6.60 -4.81 -4.75
N SER A 69 -5.42 -4.27 -4.41
CA SER A 69 -4.80 -3.12 -5.09
C SER A 69 -4.72 -3.26 -6.61
N TYR A 70 -4.29 -4.42 -7.12
CA TYR A 70 -4.17 -4.68 -8.56
C TYR A 70 -5.53 -4.71 -9.26
N PHE A 71 -6.57 -5.24 -8.61
CA PHE A 71 -7.92 -5.30 -9.19
C PHE A 71 -8.60 -3.93 -9.18
N ILE A 72 -8.36 -3.14 -8.12
CA ILE A 72 -8.76 -1.73 -8.07
C ILE A 72 -8.07 -0.96 -9.19
N GLY A 73 -6.76 -1.15 -9.37
CA GLY A 73 -6.01 -0.55 -10.48
C GLY A 73 -6.55 -0.92 -11.85
N ALA A 74 -6.86 -2.20 -12.09
CA ALA A 74 -7.37 -2.67 -13.37
C ALA A 74 -8.73 -2.07 -13.75
N ARG A 75 -9.67 -1.94 -12.79
CA ARG A 75 -11.01 -1.40 -13.05
C ARG A 75 -11.08 0.12 -12.95
N CYS A 76 -10.34 0.72 -12.01
CA CYS A 76 -10.45 2.13 -11.66
C CYS A 76 -9.32 2.99 -12.26
N ARG A 77 -8.56 2.46 -13.22
CA ARG A 77 -7.42 3.15 -13.85
C ARG A 77 -7.80 4.57 -14.32
N GLU A 78 -8.83 4.68 -15.16
CA GLU A 78 -9.26 5.95 -15.75
C GLU A 78 -9.62 6.99 -14.66
N TYR A 79 -10.32 6.57 -13.61
CA TYR A 79 -10.70 7.49 -12.52
C TYR A 79 -9.50 7.93 -11.68
N ASN A 80 -8.54 7.03 -11.44
CA ASN A 80 -7.33 7.34 -10.69
C ASN A 80 -6.43 8.29 -11.48
N ASP A 81 -6.30 8.05 -12.79
CA ASP A 81 -5.50 8.88 -13.69
C ASP A 81 -6.12 10.29 -13.82
N ASP A 82 -7.44 10.40 -13.98
CA ASP A 82 -8.18 11.67 -13.97
C ASP A 82 -7.96 12.47 -12.67
N PHE A 83 -7.99 11.78 -11.51
CA PHE A 83 -7.78 12.42 -10.22
C PHE A 83 -6.36 12.97 -10.07
N MET A 84 -5.35 12.19 -10.48
CA MET A 84 -3.96 12.63 -10.44
C MET A 84 -3.67 13.73 -11.46
N GLN A 85 -4.29 13.68 -12.64
CA GLN A 85 -4.20 14.75 -13.64
C GLN A 85 -4.81 16.05 -13.10
N CYS A 86 -6.03 16.02 -12.56
CA CYS A 86 -6.67 17.18 -11.94
C CYS A 86 -5.79 17.80 -10.83
N LYS A 87 -5.19 16.96 -9.99
CA LYS A 87 -4.31 17.41 -8.90
C LYS A 87 -3.04 18.08 -9.44
N THR A 88 -2.51 17.58 -10.55
CA THR A 88 -1.32 18.13 -11.21
C THR A 88 -1.62 19.47 -11.89
N ASP A 89 -2.77 19.60 -12.54
CA ASP A 89 -3.20 20.82 -13.23
C ASP A 89 -3.58 21.94 -12.24
N SER A 90 -4.14 21.57 -11.08
CA SER A 90 -4.58 22.49 -10.04
C SER A 90 -3.45 22.81 -9.05
N ALA A 91 -2.46 23.60 -9.48
CA ALA A 91 -1.28 23.97 -8.68
C ALA A 91 -1.63 24.50 -7.28
N GLY A 92 -1.50 23.66 -6.26
CA GLY A 92 -1.75 23.99 -4.85
C GLY A 92 -3.22 24.07 -4.42
N ARG A 93 -4.17 23.77 -5.32
CA ARG A 93 -5.62 23.75 -5.03
C ARG A 93 -6.30 22.40 -5.27
N GLY A 94 -5.55 21.37 -5.66
CA GLY A 94 -6.08 20.06 -6.00
C GLY A 94 -6.94 19.41 -4.90
N GLU A 95 -6.71 19.73 -3.62
CA GLU A 95 -7.50 19.22 -2.50
C GLU A 95 -8.97 19.68 -2.54
N PHE A 96 -9.26 20.90 -3.01
CA PHE A 96 -10.62 21.44 -3.09
C PHE A 96 -11.24 21.24 -4.46
N ASP A 97 -10.45 21.49 -5.52
CA ASP A 97 -10.98 21.52 -6.88
C ASP A 97 -11.24 20.09 -7.41
N CYS A 98 -10.50 19.08 -6.93
CA CYS A 98 -10.61 17.68 -7.39
C CYS A 98 -11.48 16.77 -6.50
N LEU A 99 -12.31 17.35 -5.61
CA LEU A 99 -13.18 16.56 -4.74
C LEU A 99 -14.16 15.68 -5.52
N LYS A 100 -14.61 16.12 -6.70
CA LYS A 100 -15.55 15.36 -7.53
C LYS A 100 -14.92 14.08 -8.09
N GLU A 101 -13.67 14.17 -8.52
CA GLU A 101 -12.82 13.10 -9.05
C GLU A 101 -12.49 12.11 -7.92
N GLY A 102 -12.09 12.64 -6.75
CA GLY A 102 -11.84 11.82 -5.56
C GLY A 102 -13.06 10.97 -5.17
N ARG A 103 -14.27 11.55 -5.20
CA ARG A 103 -15.52 10.79 -4.96
C ARG A 103 -15.73 9.66 -5.98
N ARG A 104 -15.34 9.86 -7.25
CA ARG A 104 -15.45 8.83 -8.30
C ARG A 104 -14.49 7.66 -8.01
N VAL A 105 -13.25 7.97 -7.63
CA VAL A 105 -12.25 6.98 -7.23
C VAL A 105 -12.74 6.14 -6.04
N THR A 106 -13.19 6.79 -4.96
CA THR A 106 -13.68 6.09 -3.76
C THR A 106 -14.86 5.17 -4.05
N ARG A 107 -15.80 5.63 -4.90
CA ARG A 107 -16.95 4.81 -5.34
C ARG A 107 -16.52 3.60 -6.16
N CYS A 108 -15.58 3.79 -7.09
CA CYS A 108 -15.05 2.68 -7.89
C CYS A 108 -14.35 1.63 -7.01
N ALA A 109 -13.46 2.06 -6.12
CA ALA A 109 -12.77 1.16 -5.20
C ALA A 109 -13.75 0.40 -4.28
N SER A 110 -14.77 1.09 -3.75
CA SER A 110 -15.83 0.47 -2.94
C SER A 110 -16.60 -0.60 -3.72
N SER A 111 -16.88 -0.36 -5.02
CA SER A 111 -17.55 -1.34 -5.87
C SER A 111 -16.72 -2.61 -6.07
N VAL A 112 -15.41 -2.48 -6.30
CA VAL A 112 -14.49 -3.63 -6.45
C VAL A 112 -14.46 -4.47 -5.19
N LEU A 113 -14.33 -3.84 -4.02
CA LEU A 113 -14.30 -4.56 -2.75
C LEU A 113 -15.65 -5.22 -2.44
N LYS A 114 -16.76 -4.58 -2.79
CA LYS A 114 -18.10 -5.17 -2.67
C LYS A 114 -18.21 -6.44 -3.52
N ASP A 115 -17.77 -6.37 -4.78
CA ASP A 115 -17.85 -7.49 -5.70
C ASP A 115 -16.91 -8.66 -5.29
N ILE A 116 -15.71 -8.35 -4.79
CA ILE A 116 -14.81 -9.37 -4.22
C ILE A 116 -15.45 -10.04 -3.00
N ASN A 117 -16.10 -9.27 -2.13
CA ASN A 117 -16.77 -9.80 -0.95
C ASN A 117 -17.99 -10.67 -1.30
N THR A 118 -18.67 -10.43 -2.42
CA THR A 118 -19.81 -11.25 -2.83
C THR A 118 -19.40 -12.53 -3.55
N HIS A 119 -18.31 -12.51 -4.33
CA HIS A 119 -17.93 -13.64 -5.18
C HIS A 119 -16.74 -14.46 -4.67
N CYS A 120 -15.76 -13.84 -3.99
CA CYS A 120 -14.45 -14.44 -3.71
C CYS A 120 -14.00 -14.26 -2.25
N LEU A 121 -14.94 -14.13 -1.31
CA LEU A 121 -14.65 -13.78 0.08
C LEU A 121 -13.67 -14.74 0.77
N GLU A 122 -13.81 -16.05 0.53
CA GLU A 122 -12.99 -17.07 1.19
C GLU A 122 -11.52 -16.97 0.76
N GLN A 123 -11.27 -16.93 -0.55
CA GLN A 123 -9.93 -16.82 -1.11
C GLN A 123 -9.31 -15.46 -0.78
N PHE A 124 -10.13 -14.40 -0.80
CA PHE A 124 -9.71 -13.06 -0.43
C PHE A 124 -9.28 -12.99 1.04
N LYS A 125 -10.07 -13.59 1.94
CA LYS A 125 -9.74 -13.67 3.37
C LYS A 125 -8.48 -14.45 3.65
N ALA A 126 -8.31 -15.60 3.01
CA ALA A 126 -7.08 -16.38 3.12
C ALA A 126 -5.84 -15.58 2.67
N HIS A 127 -5.97 -14.82 1.57
CA HIS A 127 -4.86 -14.02 1.05
C HIS A 127 -4.49 -12.85 1.97
N TRP A 128 -5.43 -11.99 2.36
CA TRP A 128 -5.08 -10.84 3.19
C TRP A 128 -4.68 -11.25 4.62
N THR A 129 -5.22 -12.36 5.16
CA THR A 129 -4.79 -12.89 6.47
C THR A 129 -3.33 -13.33 6.43
N CYS A 130 -2.89 -13.95 5.33
CA CYS A 130 -1.48 -14.29 5.13
C CYS A 130 -0.61 -13.03 5.07
N ILE A 131 -1.05 -12.02 4.32
CA ILE A 131 -0.32 -10.74 4.17
C ILE A 131 -0.14 -10.06 5.53
N GLU A 132 -1.19 -10.00 6.34
CA GLU A 132 -1.17 -9.37 7.67
C GLU A 132 -0.12 -10.01 8.60
N ASN A 133 -0.01 -11.33 8.57
CA ASN A 133 0.92 -12.07 9.42
C ASN A 133 2.39 -12.00 8.96
N ARG A 134 2.67 -11.44 7.78
CA ARG A 134 4.00 -11.48 7.15
C ARG A 134 4.49 -10.10 6.72
N ASN A 135 4.25 -9.10 7.56
CA ASN A 135 4.71 -7.73 7.37
C ASN A 135 4.33 -7.15 6.00
N HIS A 136 3.15 -7.53 5.50
CA HIS A 136 2.62 -7.13 4.19
C HIS A 136 3.50 -7.48 2.98
N GLN A 137 4.37 -8.48 3.11
CA GLN A 137 5.25 -8.96 2.03
C GLN A 137 4.49 -9.89 1.07
N LEU A 138 4.15 -9.38 -0.12
CA LEU A 138 3.37 -10.12 -1.14
C LEU A 138 4.01 -11.44 -1.58
N TYR A 139 5.34 -11.51 -1.64
CA TYR A 139 6.05 -12.71 -2.10
C TYR A 139 5.94 -13.91 -1.15
N GLN A 140 5.50 -13.68 0.09
CA GLN A 140 5.28 -14.74 1.07
C GLN A 140 3.93 -15.47 0.88
N CYS A 141 2.97 -14.86 0.17
CA CYS A 141 1.57 -15.29 0.13
C CYS A 141 1.10 -15.67 -1.28
N ARG A 142 2.00 -16.21 -2.12
CA ARG A 142 1.70 -16.52 -3.53
C ARG A 142 0.64 -17.61 -3.72
N GLN A 143 0.62 -18.63 -2.86
CA GLN A 143 -0.38 -19.70 -2.96
C GLN A 143 -1.83 -19.19 -2.80
N PRO A 144 -2.18 -18.44 -1.73
CA PRO A 144 -3.52 -17.86 -1.64
C PRO A 144 -3.76 -16.77 -2.70
N GLU A 145 -2.71 -16.05 -3.14
CA GLU A 145 -2.82 -15.09 -4.25
C GLU A 145 -3.29 -15.77 -5.55
N TRP A 146 -2.74 -16.93 -5.91
CA TRP A 146 -3.13 -17.64 -7.14
C TRP A 146 -4.59 -18.10 -7.10
N LYS A 147 -5.07 -18.55 -5.94
CA LYS A 147 -6.47 -18.93 -5.73
C LYS A 147 -7.40 -17.72 -5.86
N LEU A 148 -7.01 -16.58 -5.31
CA LEU A 148 -7.74 -15.33 -5.44
C LEU A 148 -7.78 -14.84 -6.89
N ASN A 149 -6.63 -14.81 -7.57
CA ASN A 149 -6.52 -14.38 -8.97
C ASN A 149 -7.42 -15.23 -9.89
N LYS A 150 -7.47 -16.54 -9.66
CA LYS A 150 -8.37 -17.44 -10.38
C LYS A 150 -9.84 -17.07 -10.16
N CYS A 151 -10.27 -16.93 -8.90
CA CYS A 151 -11.66 -16.61 -8.59
C CYS A 151 -12.11 -15.26 -9.17
N VAL A 152 -11.24 -14.25 -9.06
CA VAL A 152 -11.52 -12.90 -9.58
C VAL A 152 -11.56 -12.91 -11.11
N PHE A 153 -10.68 -13.66 -11.77
CA PHE A 153 -10.73 -13.79 -13.22
C PHE A 153 -12.01 -14.49 -13.69
N GLU A 154 -12.42 -15.59 -13.04
CA GLU A 154 -13.61 -16.36 -13.42
C GLU A 154 -14.92 -15.58 -13.22
N ASN A 155 -15.06 -14.83 -12.13
CA ASN A 155 -16.31 -14.13 -11.79
C ASN A 155 -16.36 -12.67 -12.26
N LEU A 156 -15.25 -11.95 -12.13
CA LEU A 156 -15.17 -10.49 -12.34
C LEU A 156 -14.44 -10.13 -13.64
N LYS A 157 -13.78 -11.11 -14.28
CA LYS A 157 -12.96 -10.90 -15.50
C LYS A 157 -11.89 -9.83 -15.32
N LEU A 158 -11.45 -9.60 -14.09
CA LEU A 158 -10.36 -8.70 -13.76
C LEU A 158 -9.07 -9.52 -13.63
N GLU A 159 -7.99 -9.00 -14.19
CA GLU A 159 -6.69 -9.63 -14.15
C GLU A 159 -5.65 -8.76 -13.45
N LYS A 160 -4.69 -9.42 -12.81
CA LYS A 160 -3.52 -8.76 -12.26
C LYS A 160 -2.49 -8.56 -13.37
N HIS A 161 -2.42 -7.34 -13.89
CA HIS A 161 -1.42 -6.92 -14.87
C HIS A 161 -0.33 -6.07 -14.19
N ILE A 162 0.94 -6.34 -14.50
CA ILE A 162 2.07 -5.49 -14.09
C ILE A 162 2.51 -4.73 -15.35
N PRO A 163 2.35 -3.39 -15.39
CA PRO A 163 2.79 -2.61 -16.55
C PRO A 163 4.32 -2.63 -16.70
N ASP A 164 4.81 -2.34 -17.90
CA ASP A 164 6.23 -2.14 -18.23
C ASP A 164 7.16 -3.33 -17.94
N GLN A 165 6.62 -4.54 -17.99
CA GLN A 165 7.43 -5.73 -17.84
C GLN A 165 8.31 -6.01 -19.07
N ARG A 166 9.60 -6.28 -18.84
CA ARG A 166 10.55 -6.66 -19.90
C ARG A 166 10.05 -7.89 -20.67
N PRO A 167 9.99 -7.85 -22.02
CA PRO A 167 9.58 -9.00 -22.82
C PRO A 167 10.55 -10.18 -22.62
N GLY A 168 10.01 -11.39 -22.55
CA GLY A 168 10.77 -12.64 -22.38
C GLY A 168 11.15 -13.00 -20.93
N VAL A 169 10.79 -12.19 -19.94
CA VAL A 169 11.00 -12.51 -18.51
C VAL A 169 9.69 -12.99 -17.90
N THR A 170 9.72 -14.06 -17.11
CA THR A 170 8.55 -14.50 -16.35
C THR A 170 8.23 -13.51 -15.22
N PRO A 171 6.97 -13.03 -15.12
CA PRO A 171 6.55 -12.12 -14.06
C PRO A 171 6.81 -12.71 -12.68
N VAL A 172 7.20 -11.89 -11.71
CA VAL A 172 7.59 -12.37 -10.37
C VAL A 172 6.44 -13.11 -9.67
N GLU A 173 5.18 -12.73 -9.92
CA GLU A 173 3.99 -13.36 -9.38
C GLU A 173 3.69 -14.75 -9.96
N LEU A 174 4.25 -15.07 -11.12
CA LEU A 174 4.07 -16.36 -11.80
C LEU A 174 5.26 -17.31 -11.60
N ARG A 175 6.33 -16.88 -10.92
CA ARG A 175 7.50 -17.74 -10.71
C ARG A 175 7.15 -18.89 -9.75
N PRO A 176 7.61 -20.12 -10.05
CA PRO A 176 7.35 -21.28 -9.19
C PRO A 176 8.13 -21.24 -7.88
N HIS A 177 9.23 -20.49 -7.81
CA HIS A 177 10.10 -20.37 -6.65
C HIS A 177 10.39 -18.90 -6.33
N MET A 178 10.30 -18.52 -5.05
CA MET A 178 10.57 -17.17 -4.54
C MET A 178 11.81 -17.21 -3.66
N ILE A 179 12.86 -16.46 -4.04
CA ILE A 179 14.16 -16.46 -3.34
C ILE A 179 14.05 -15.86 -1.93
N TYR A 180 13.13 -14.92 -1.73
CA TYR A 180 12.95 -14.19 -0.47
C TYR A 180 11.83 -14.74 0.41
N ALA A 181 11.12 -15.79 0.00
CA ALA A 181 10.05 -16.35 0.81
C ALA A 181 10.62 -17.17 1.97
N ASP A 182 10.02 -17.03 3.16
CA ASP A 182 10.44 -17.76 4.36
C ASP A 182 10.21 -19.27 4.21
N GLN A 183 9.20 -19.63 3.42
CA GLN A 183 8.79 -21.00 3.16
C GLN A 183 8.81 -21.27 1.65
N ALA A 184 9.30 -22.46 1.29
CA ALA A 184 9.16 -22.95 -0.06
C ALA A 184 7.67 -23.13 -0.41
N ILE A 185 7.31 -22.79 -1.65
CA ILE A 185 5.95 -22.99 -2.14
C ILE A 185 5.70 -24.49 -2.27
N ASN A 186 4.69 -25.01 -1.58
CA ASN A 186 4.27 -26.40 -1.79
C ASN A 186 3.65 -26.51 -3.18
N THR A 187 4.36 -27.14 -4.12
CA THR A 187 3.93 -27.34 -5.51
C THR A 187 2.70 -28.24 -5.63
N LEU A 188 2.36 -28.98 -4.57
CA LEU A 188 1.17 -29.82 -4.47
C LEU A 188 -0.10 -29.01 -4.13
N GLU A 189 0.02 -27.91 -3.39
CA GLU A 189 -1.13 -27.13 -2.90
C GLU A 189 -1.64 -26.07 -3.88
N GLY A 190 -0.88 -25.81 -4.96
CA GLY A 190 -1.32 -24.93 -6.04
C GLY A 190 -0.23 -24.61 -7.04
N LYS A 191 -0.63 -24.45 -8.32
CA LYS A 191 0.22 -23.92 -9.39
C LYS A 191 -0.10 -22.45 -9.64
N PRO A 192 0.85 -21.66 -10.18
CA PRO A 192 0.57 -20.30 -10.62
C PRO A 192 -0.63 -20.25 -11.58
N PHE A 193 -1.59 -19.37 -11.31
CA PHE A 193 -2.68 -19.11 -12.23
C PHE A 193 -2.19 -18.15 -13.32
N ILE A 194 -2.14 -18.65 -14.57
CA ILE A 194 -1.77 -17.85 -15.74
C ILE A 194 -3.08 -17.50 -16.47
N PRO A 195 -3.51 -16.22 -16.49
CA PRO A 195 -4.67 -15.83 -17.28
C PRO A 195 -4.38 -16.01 -18.78
N PRO A 196 -5.42 -16.24 -19.61
CA PRO A 196 -5.27 -16.50 -21.04
C PRO A 196 -4.51 -15.37 -21.77
N SER A 197 -4.70 -14.12 -21.34
CA SER A 197 -3.98 -12.93 -21.84
C SER A 197 -2.45 -13.04 -21.73
N LYS A 198 -1.95 -13.67 -20.66
CA LYS A 198 -0.50 -13.87 -20.42
C LYS A 198 0.03 -15.17 -21.03
N ALA A 199 -0.84 -16.12 -21.37
CA ALA A 199 -0.45 -17.37 -22.01
C ALA A 199 -0.07 -17.18 -23.50
N GLU A 200 -0.55 -16.11 -24.14
CA GLU A 200 -0.17 -15.76 -25.52
C GLU A 200 1.19 -15.03 -25.57
N GLY A 201 1.47 -14.16 -24.60
CA GLY A 201 2.75 -13.43 -24.51
C GLY A 201 3.96 -14.31 -24.20
N SER A 202 3.77 -15.46 -23.52
CA SER A 202 4.85 -16.42 -23.27
C SER A 202 5.22 -17.27 -24.49
N LYS A 203 4.31 -17.44 -25.46
CA LYS A 203 4.59 -18.14 -26.74
C LYS A 203 5.42 -17.32 -27.72
N GLN A 204 5.43 -15.99 -27.61
CA GLN A 204 6.23 -15.10 -28.46
C GLN A 204 7.67 -14.92 -27.97
N ALA A 205 8.02 -15.49 -26.81
CA ALA A 205 9.35 -15.44 -26.22
C ALA A 205 10.11 -16.79 -26.32
N SER A 206 9.59 -17.74 -27.11
CA SER A 206 10.27 -19.00 -27.46
C SER A 206 10.75 -18.98 -28.89
#